data_AF-A0A382ZI06-F1
#
_entry.id   AF-A0A382ZI06-F1
#
_cell.length_a   1.000
_cell.length_b   1.000
_cell.length_c   1.000
_cell.angle_alpha   90.00
_cell.angle_beta   90.00
_cell.angle_gamma   90.00
#
_symmetry.space_group_name_H-M   'P 1'
#
loop_
_entity.id
_entity.type
_entity.pdbx_description
1 polymer ?
#
loop_
_entity_poly.entity_id
_entity_poly.type
_entity_poly.pdbx_seq_one_letter_code
_entity_poly.pdbx_strand_id
1 'polypeptide(L)'
;PGSNSSFQDWFTVFRLRNGDDVAVAWLDDMVANGARFYPKNRAIVEAVGRNEVTFGLVNHYYNFQEVAANGDAQRSANHGFRPGDDGGLMIIATAAILKESDDQDLANQLVAHVLSNAQQRYLTNSVYEYPLATGIDPSPVLPPIPSDSVGAVDIDDMAAEFRHTIEIIEASGILDQ
;
A
#
# COMPACT_ATOMS: atom_id res chain seq x y z
N PRO A 1 -9.24 5.79 -5.76
CA PRO A 1 -8.89 4.94 -4.59
C PRO A 1 -9.01 5.63 -3.22
N GLY A 2 -9.61 6.83 -3.11
CA GLY A 2 -9.49 7.69 -1.91
C GLY A 2 -9.99 7.09 -0.58
N SER A 3 -10.90 6.12 -0.62
CA SER A 3 -11.43 5.45 0.58
C SER A 3 -10.64 4.20 1.00
N ASN A 4 -9.59 3.82 0.26
CA ASN A 4 -8.79 2.63 0.56
C ASN A 4 -7.74 2.97 1.62
N SER A 5 -7.65 2.17 2.68
CA SER A 5 -6.70 2.42 3.77
C SER A 5 -5.26 2.51 3.27
N SER A 6 -4.84 1.67 2.32
CA SER A 6 -3.47 1.72 1.80
C SER A 6 -3.18 3.02 1.03
N PHE A 7 -4.20 3.60 0.40
CA PHE A 7 -4.06 4.91 -0.24
C PHE A 7 -4.00 6.03 0.81
N GLN A 8 -4.81 5.94 1.87
CA GLN A 8 -4.81 6.92 2.96
C GLN A 8 -3.47 6.92 3.71
N ASP A 9 -2.90 5.75 3.96
CA ASP A 9 -1.57 5.59 4.56
C ASP A 9 -0.49 6.21 3.67
N TRP A 10 -0.48 5.85 2.37
CA TRP A 10 0.45 6.41 1.39
C TRP A 10 0.32 7.94 1.31
N PHE A 11 -0.91 8.45 1.20
CA PHE A 11 -1.18 9.86 1.04
C PHE A 11 -0.83 10.66 2.31
N THR A 12 -0.96 10.06 3.50
CA THR A 12 -0.48 10.65 4.75
C THR A 12 1.03 10.85 4.69
N VAL A 13 1.80 9.83 4.27
CA VAL A 13 3.25 9.95 4.15
C VAL A 13 3.64 10.96 3.07
N PHE A 14 2.98 10.94 1.92
CA PHE A 14 3.18 11.92 0.86
C PHE A 14 2.94 13.36 1.35
N ARG A 15 1.84 13.60 2.07
CA ARG A 15 1.51 14.91 2.64
C ARG A 15 2.56 15.36 3.65
N LEU A 16 2.97 14.49 4.58
CA LEU A 16 3.96 14.86 5.60
C LEU A 16 5.34 15.17 5.01
N ARG A 17 5.69 14.56 3.88
CA ARG A 17 6.95 14.84 3.17
C ARG A 17 6.91 16.12 2.34
N ASN A 18 5.77 16.45 1.76
CA ASN A 18 5.66 17.51 0.75
C ASN A 18 4.90 18.76 1.23
N GLY A 19 4.19 18.68 2.35
CA GLY A 19 3.33 19.72 2.88
C GLY A 19 1.91 19.70 2.31
N ASP A 20 0.99 20.33 3.05
CA ASP A 20 -0.44 20.33 2.75
C ASP A 20 -0.77 20.97 1.39
N ASP A 21 -0.12 22.10 1.04
CA ASP A 21 -0.37 22.80 -0.22
C ASP A 21 -0.11 21.89 -1.44
N VAL A 22 0.97 21.11 -1.39
CA VAL A 22 1.31 20.15 -2.46
C VAL A 22 0.32 18.98 -2.48
N ALA A 23 -0.07 18.49 -1.30
CA ALA A 23 -1.01 17.39 -1.18
C ALA A 23 -2.41 17.75 -1.72
N VAL A 24 -2.90 18.93 -1.39
CA VAL A 24 -4.18 19.46 -1.89
C VAL A 24 -4.14 19.62 -3.41
N ALA A 25 -3.11 20.30 -3.93
CA ALA A 25 -2.96 20.48 -5.38
C ALA A 25 -2.89 19.13 -6.13
N TRP A 26 -2.24 18.12 -5.54
CA TRP A 26 -2.14 16.79 -6.14
C TRP A 26 -3.51 16.08 -6.24
N LEU A 27 -4.37 16.20 -5.22
CA LEU A 27 -5.73 15.65 -5.27
C LEU A 27 -6.63 16.42 -6.24
N ASP A 28 -6.53 17.76 -6.27
CA ASP A 28 -7.24 18.59 -7.22
C ASP A 28 -6.87 18.21 -8.66
N ASP A 29 -5.58 17.99 -8.93
CA ASP A 29 -5.09 17.52 -10.22
C ASP A 29 -5.60 16.11 -10.55
N MET A 30 -5.75 15.21 -9.59
CA MET A 30 -6.38 13.90 -9.83
C MET A 30 -7.83 14.07 -10.32
N VAL A 31 -8.61 14.92 -9.63
CA VAL A 31 -10.01 15.20 -9.99
C VAL A 31 -10.07 15.86 -11.37
N ALA A 32 -9.25 16.88 -11.63
CA ALA A 32 -9.20 17.57 -12.92
C ALA A 32 -8.78 16.64 -14.08
N ASN A 33 -7.93 15.65 -13.80
CA ASN A 33 -7.52 14.62 -14.77
C ASN A 33 -8.59 13.52 -14.97
N GLY A 34 -9.75 13.61 -14.30
CA GLY A 34 -10.83 12.64 -14.43
C GLY A 34 -10.47 11.27 -13.85
N ALA A 35 -9.76 11.26 -12.72
CA ALA A 35 -9.57 10.04 -11.94
C ALA A 35 -10.93 9.37 -11.69
N ARG A 36 -10.95 8.03 -11.63
CA ARG A 36 -12.18 7.26 -11.39
C ARG A 36 -12.13 6.55 -10.06
N PHE A 37 -13.27 6.49 -9.37
CA PHE A 37 -13.39 5.69 -8.17
C PHE A 37 -13.53 4.20 -8.48
N TYR A 38 -12.84 3.39 -7.69
CA TYR A 38 -12.98 1.93 -7.66
C TYR A 38 -12.93 1.49 -6.19
N PRO A 39 -13.78 0.55 -5.77
CA PRO A 39 -13.96 0.24 -4.35
C PRO A 39 -12.80 -0.54 -3.73
N LYS A 40 -11.97 -1.23 -4.52
CA LYS A 40 -10.85 -2.06 -4.05
C LYS A 40 -9.70 -2.05 -5.05
N ASN A 41 -8.47 -2.27 -4.57
CA ASN A 41 -7.27 -2.37 -5.40
C ASN A 41 -7.40 -3.39 -6.55
N ARG A 42 -7.96 -4.58 -6.29
CA ARG A 42 -8.18 -5.59 -7.35
C ARG A 42 -9.06 -5.08 -8.49
N ALA A 43 -10.10 -4.31 -8.18
CA ALA A 43 -10.98 -3.73 -9.21
C ALA A 43 -10.24 -2.74 -10.11
N ILE A 44 -9.26 -2.01 -9.56
CA ILE A 44 -8.37 -1.12 -10.32
C ILE A 44 -7.47 -1.94 -11.25
N VAL A 45 -6.84 -3.01 -10.75
CA VAL A 45 -5.99 -3.90 -11.56
C VAL A 45 -6.79 -4.49 -12.73
N GLU A 46 -8.00 -4.96 -12.47
CA GLU A 46 -8.90 -5.48 -13.52
C GLU A 46 -9.33 -4.40 -14.52
N ALA A 47 -9.63 -3.19 -14.06
CA ALA A 47 -10.00 -2.06 -14.92
C ALA A 47 -8.85 -1.69 -15.87
N VAL A 48 -7.61 -1.65 -15.36
CA VAL A 48 -6.40 -1.48 -16.20
C VAL A 48 -6.28 -2.65 -17.18
N GLY A 49 -6.45 -3.89 -16.71
CA GLY A 49 -6.39 -5.09 -17.56
C GLY A 49 -7.42 -5.11 -18.69
N ARG A 50 -8.60 -4.48 -18.49
CA ARG A 50 -9.64 -4.29 -19.52
C ARG A 50 -9.45 -3.03 -20.36
N ASN A 51 -8.37 -2.27 -20.15
CA ASN A 51 -8.12 -0.98 -20.79
C ASN A 51 -9.26 0.04 -20.56
N GLU A 52 -9.92 -0.04 -19.41
CA GLU A 52 -10.96 0.90 -18.97
C GLU A 52 -10.34 2.21 -18.45
N VAL A 53 -9.16 2.10 -17.83
CA VAL A 53 -8.27 3.20 -17.42
C VAL A 53 -6.83 2.85 -17.80
N THR A 54 -6.00 3.86 -18.06
CA THR A 54 -4.62 3.65 -18.51
C THR A 54 -3.70 3.13 -17.42
N PHE A 55 -3.88 3.59 -16.19
CA PHE A 55 -3.14 3.16 -15.01
C PHE A 55 -3.97 3.39 -13.74
N GLY A 56 -3.53 2.81 -12.63
CA GLY A 56 -4.13 3.05 -11.33
C GLY A 56 -3.13 2.82 -10.20
N LEU A 57 -3.41 3.45 -9.06
CA LEU A 57 -2.56 3.38 -7.86
C LEU A 57 -3.04 2.22 -6.99
N VAL A 58 -2.18 1.22 -6.79
CA VAL A 58 -2.46 0.00 -6.03
C VAL A 58 -1.22 -0.50 -5.31
N ASN A 59 -1.40 -1.34 -4.29
CA ASN A 59 -0.29 -2.13 -3.75
C ASN A 59 0.18 -3.18 -4.76
N HIS A 60 1.50 -3.38 -4.87
CA HIS A 60 2.15 -4.22 -5.88
C HIS A 60 1.61 -5.66 -5.95
N TYR A 61 1.30 -6.27 -4.80
CA TYR A 61 0.97 -7.69 -4.69
C TYR A 61 -0.34 -8.06 -5.41
N TYR A 62 -1.28 -7.13 -5.58
CA TYR A 62 -2.54 -7.43 -6.28
C TYR A 62 -2.29 -7.84 -7.72
N ASN A 63 -1.40 -7.16 -8.46
CA ASN A 63 -1.10 -7.55 -9.84
C ASN A 63 -0.35 -8.88 -9.90
N PHE A 64 0.54 -9.18 -8.94
CA PHE A 64 1.19 -10.49 -8.87
C PHE A 64 0.18 -11.62 -8.64
N GLN A 65 -0.81 -11.41 -7.77
CA GLN A 65 -1.90 -12.37 -7.55
C GLN A 65 -2.74 -12.59 -8.83
N GLU A 66 -3.07 -11.51 -9.55
CA GLU A 66 -3.81 -11.64 -10.82
C GLU A 66 -2.99 -12.32 -11.91
N VAL A 67 -1.68 -12.04 -12.00
CA VAL A 67 -0.77 -12.76 -12.91
C VAL A 67 -0.72 -14.25 -12.56
N ALA A 68 -0.63 -14.60 -11.26
CA ALA A 68 -0.62 -15.99 -10.82
C ALA A 68 -1.94 -16.73 -11.13
N ALA A 69 -3.08 -16.03 -11.04
CA ALA A 69 -4.39 -16.59 -11.33
C ALA A 69 -4.68 -16.71 -12.83
N ASN A 70 -4.32 -15.69 -13.62
CA ASN A 70 -4.74 -15.54 -15.02
C ASN A 70 -3.65 -15.93 -16.03
N GLY A 71 -2.38 -16.01 -15.61
CA GLY A 71 -1.24 -16.31 -16.48
C GLY A 71 -1.15 -15.37 -17.67
N ASP A 72 -0.99 -15.94 -18.87
CA ASP A 72 -0.90 -15.20 -20.13
C ASP A 72 -2.17 -14.43 -20.51
N ALA A 73 -3.28 -14.59 -19.78
CA ALA A 73 -4.48 -13.77 -19.98
C ALA A 73 -4.38 -12.41 -19.26
N GLN A 74 -3.47 -12.24 -18.30
CA GLN A 74 -3.31 -10.97 -17.59
C GLN A 74 -2.78 -9.88 -18.54
N ARG A 75 -3.33 -8.67 -18.44
CA ARG A 75 -2.99 -7.54 -19.34
C ARG A 75 -2.42 -6.32 -18.63
N SER A 76 -2.61 -6.22 -17.31
CA SER A 76 -1.96 -5.20 -16.49
C SER A 76 -0.56 -5.65 -16.05
N ALA A 77 0.31 -4.68 -15.79
CA ALA A 77 1.65 -4.90 -15.26
C ALA A 77 1.95 -3.86 -14.18
N ASN A 78 2.80 -4.24 -13.22
CA ASN A 78 3.32 -3.30 -12.24
C ASN A 78 4.33 -2.35 -12.90
N HIS A 79 4.29 -1.08 -12.49
CA HIS A 79 5.31 -0.09 -12.82
C HIS A 79 6.16 0.20 -11.57
N GLY A 80 7.48 0.13 -11.70
CA GLY A 80 8.41 0.52 -10.65
C GLY A 80 8.80 1.99 -10.78
N PHE A 81 8.61 2.75 -9.71
CA PHE A 81 9.01 4.16 -9.64
C PHE A 81 10.53 4.31 -9.50
N ARG A 82 11.03 5.51 -9.78
CA ARG A 82 12.46 5.82 -9.63
C ARG A 82 12.84 5.82 -8.14
N PRO A 83 14.11 5.54 -7.81
CA PRO A 83 14.61 5.69 -6.45
C PRO A 83 14.35 7.11 -5.92
N GLY A 84 13.80 7.22 -4.71
CA GLY A 84 13.43 8.50 -4.08
C GLY A 84 12.07 9.09 -4.47
N ASP A 85 11.33 8.47 -5.39
CA ASP A 85 9.99 8.91 -5.80
C ASP A 85 8.91 8.43 -4.82
N ASP A 86 8.00 9.32 -4.42
CA ASP A 86 6.96 9.02 -3.44
C ASP A 86 5.95 7.97 -3.92
N GLY A 87 5.81 7.74 -5.24
CA GLY A 87 5.00 6.64 -5.78
C GLY A 87 5.57 5.25 -5.46
N GLY A 88 6.87 5.17 -5.18
CA GLY A 88 7.57 3.93 -4.79
C GLY A 88 7.60 3.65 -3.29
N LEU A 89 6.83 4.40 -2.48
CA LEU A 89 6.82 4.24 -1.04
C LEU A 89 6.35 2.85 -0.61
N MET A 90 7.09 2.22 0.30
CA MET A 90 6.67 0.99 0.95
C MET A 90 5.93 1.29 2.25
N ILE A 91 4.76 0.68 2.43
CA ILE A 91 4.01 0.69 3.69
C ILE A 91 4.18 -0.67 4.35
N ILE A 92 4.36 -0.65 5.68
CA ILE A 92 4.59 -1.85 6.49
C ILE A 92 3.27 -2.30 7.11
N ALA A 93 2.91 -3.57 6.95
CA ALA A 93 1.86 -4.18 7.74
C ALA A 93 2.34 -4.40 9.18
N THR A 94 1.65 -3.82 10.16
CA THR A 94 2.03 -3.87 11.58
C THR A 94 1.07 -4.73 12.39
N ALA A 95 1.53 -5.21 13.54
CA ALA A 95 0.71 -5.89 14.54
C ALA A 95 1.06 -5.35 15.93
N ALA A 96 0.04 -5.16 16.77
CA ALA A 96 0.20 -4.70 18.14
C ALA A 96 -0.65 -5.54 19.10
N ILE A 97 -0.16 -5.72 20.33
CA ILE A 97 -0.89 -6.39 21.40
C ILE A 97 -1.53 -5.31 22.27
N LEU A 98 -2.84 -5.39 22.44
CA LEU A 98 -3.56 -4.46 23.31
C LEU A 98 -3.22 -4.74 24.77
N LYS A 99 -2.95 -3.67 25.52
CA LYS A 99 -2.63 -3.75 26.95
C LYS A 99 -3.78 -4.36 27.76
N GLU A 100 -5.00 -4.16 27.28
CA GLU A 100 -6.25 -4.61 27.88
C GLU A 100 -6.61 -6.06 27.51
N SER A 101 -5.79 -6.77 26.73
CA SER A 101 -6.07 -8.18 26.41
C SER A 101 -6.07 -9.04 27.68
N ASP A 102 -7.15 -9.81 27.85
CA ASP A 102 -7.31 -10.79 28.92
C ASP A 102 -6.40 -12.03 28.73
N ASP A 103 -5.79 -12.18 27.55
CA ASP A 103 -4.86 -13.28 27.23
C ASP A 103 -3.62 -12.76 26.50
N GLN A 104 -2.68 -12.22 27.29
CA GLN A 104 -1.42 -11.68 26.79
C GLN A 104 -0.51 -12.79 26.21
N ASP A 105 -0.53 -13.97 26.79
CA ASP A 105 0.32 -15.08 26.35
C ASP A 105 -0.10 -15.59 24.97
N LEU A 106 -1.41 -15.74 24.74
CA LEU A 106 -1.92 -16.13 23.43
C LEU A 106 -1.68 -15.04 22.37
N ALA A 107 -1.85 -13.76 22.72
CA ALA A 107 -1.57 -12.65 21.81
C ALA A 107 -0.09 -12.61 21.39
N ASN A 108 0.84 -12.83 22.33
CA ASN A 108 2.27 -12.93 22.03
C ASN A 108 2.58 -14.14 21.13
N GLN A 109 1.96 -15.30 21.38
CA GLN A 109 2.12 -16.47 20.52
C GLN A 109 1.62 -16.22 19.10
N LEU A 110 0.51 -15.49 18.93
CA LEU A 110 -0.01 -15.12 17.61
C LEU A 110 0.98 -14.20 16.86
N VAL A 111 1.50 -13.16 17.50
CA VAL A 111 2.50 -12.26 16.88
C VAL A 111 3.76 -13.04 16.53
N ALA A 112 4.26 -13.89 17.43
CA ALA A 112 5.42 -14.75 17.16
C ALA A 112 5.17 -15.71 15.98
N HIS A 113 3.95 -16.24 15.84
CA HIS A 113 3.58 -17.10 14.73
C HIS A 113 3.59 -16.34 13.39
N VAL A 114 3.02 -15.13 13.33
CA VAL A 114 3.02 -14.28 12.12
C VAL A 114 4.45 -13.89 11.70
N LEU A 115 5.33 -13.67 12.67
CA LEU A 115 6.75 -13.36 12.43
C LEU A 115 7.62 -14.60 12.18
N SER A 116 7.06 -15.81 12.29
CA SER A 116 7.82 -17.04 12.08
C SER A 116 8.30 -17.18 10.64
N ASN A 117 9.45 -17.85 10.45
CA ASN A 117 10.00 -18.14 9.12
C ASN A 117 9.00 -18.85 8.21
N ALA A 118 8.13 -19.69 8.76
CA ALA A 118 7.10 -20.39 7.99
C ALA A 118 6.09 -19.39 7.40
N GLN A 119 5.58 -18.47 8.23
CA GLN A 119 4.59 -17.48 7.77
C GLN A 119 5.19 -16.38 6.91
N GLN A 120 6.41 -15.96 7.18
CA GLN A 120 7.10 -15.00 6.32
C GLN A 120 7.38 -15.60 4.93
N ARG A 121 7.70 -16.90 4.84
CA ARG A 121 7.76 -17.62 3.56
C ARG A 121 6.41 -17.74 2.87
N TYR A 122 5.31 -17.90 3.62
CA TYR A 122 3.97 -17.91 3.04
C TYR A 122 3.60 -16.53 2.46
N LEU A 123 3.81 -15.45 3.21
CA LEU A 123 3.53 -14.08 2.77
C LEU A 123 4.26 -13.75 1.47
N THR A 124 5.56 -14.05 1.39
CA THR A 124 6.35 -13.73 0.21
C THR A 124 6.03 -14.61 -1.01
N ASN A 125 5.78 -15.92 -0.82
CA ASN A 125 5.62 -16.85 -1.94
C ASN A 125 4.17 -17.02 -2.40
N SER A 126 3.19 -16.67 -1.58
CA SER A 126 1.76 -16.87 -1.88
C SER A 126 0.95 -15.59 -1.86
N VAL A 127 1.29 -14.64 -0.98
CA VAL A 127 0.63 -13.32 -0.94
C VAL A 127 1.35 -12.31 -1.82
N TYR A 128 2.65 -12.52 -2.06
CA TYR A 128 3.57 -11.64 -2.79
C TYR A 128 3.91 -10.35 -2.05
N GLU A 129 3.94 -10.38 -0.71
CA GLU A 129 4.45 -9.28 0.11
C GLU A 129 5.94 -9.43 0.40
N TYR A 130 6.64 -8.31 0.64
CA TYR A 130 8.04 -8.36 1.06
C TYR A 130 8.16 -8.87 2.51
N PRO A 131 8.95 -9.92 2.78
CA PRO A 131 9.15 -10.43 4.13
C PRO A 131 10.02 -9.46 4.94
N LEU A 132 9.72 -9.34 6.23
CA LEU A 132 10.49 -8.50 7.16
C LEU A 132 11.36 -9.31 8.13
N ALA A 133 11.12 -10.63 8.24
CA ALA A 133 11.94 -11.47 9.10
C ALA A 133 13.35 -11.69 8.54
N THR A 134 14.34 -11.58 9.41
CA THR A 134 15.74 -11.82 9.08
C THR A 134 15.95 -13.24 8.54
N GLY A 135 16.67 -13.35 7.42
CA GLY A 135 17.03 -14.64 6.81
C GLY A 135 15.92 -15.27 5.96
N ILE A 136 14.87 -14.51 5.61
CA ILE A 136 13.88 -14.92 4.62
C ILE A 136 14.03 -14.03 3.39
N ASP A 137 14.41 -14.66 2.27
CA ASP A 137 14.53 -13.96 1.00
C ASP A 137 13.13 -13.67 0.41
N PRO A 138 12.94 -12.51 -0.24
CA PRO A 138 11.76 -12.26 -1.05
C PRO A 138 11.60 -13.30 -2.15
N SER A 139 10.35 -13.52 -2.58
CA SER A 139 10.05 -14.38 -3.72
C SER A 139 10.79 -13.88 -4.96
N PRO A 140 11.37 -14.76 -5.79
CA PRO A 140 12.19 -14.37 -6.94
C PRO A 140 11.40 -13.61 -8.02
N VAL A 141 10.07 -13.63 -7.96
CA VAL A 141 9.21 -12.87 -8.87
C VAL A 141 9.04 -11.41 -8.43
N LEU A 142 9.33 -11.10 -7.16
CA LEU A 142 9.30 -9.75 -6.65
C LEU A 142 10.55 -9.00 -7.14
N PRO A 143 10.42 -7.72 -7.53
CA PRO A 143 11.57 -6.85 -7.71
C PRO A 143 12.42 -6.82 -6.44
N PRO A 144 13.73 -6.51 -6.53
CA PRO A 144 14.52 -6.25 -5.34
C PRO A 144 13.83 -5.23 -4.42
N ILE A 145 13.90 -5.46 -3.10
CA ILE A 145 13.41 -4.49 -2.13
C ILE A 145 14.10 -3.15 -2.45
N PRO A 146 13.35 -2.05 -2.64
CA PRO A 146 13.93 -0.73 -2.81
C PRO A 146 14.95 -0.46 -1.70
N SER A 147 16.20 -0.17 -2.08
CA SER A 147 17.28 0.16 -1.14
C SER A 147 17.02 1.45 -0.39
N ASP A 148 16.15 2.28 -0.95
CA ASP A 148 15.90 3.62 -0.48
C ASP A 148 14.77 3.57 0.52
N SER A 149 15.08 3.97 1.75
CA SER A 149 14.09 4.54 2.65
C SER A 149 13.62 5.84 1.99
N VAL A 150 12.64 5.77 1.09
CA VAL A 150 11.84 6.95 0.73
C VAL A 150 11.31 7.46 2.07
N GLY A 151 12.02 8.48 2.59
CA GLY A 151 12.09 8.93 3.98
C GLY A 151 11.03 8.37 4.91
N ALA A 152 11.49 7.56 5.85
CA ALA A 152 10.69 7.10 6.97
C ALA A 152 10.09 8.32 7.68
N VAL A 153 8.76 8.37 7.72
CA VAL A 153 8.02 9.25 8.63
C VAL A 153 7.84 8.48 9.93
N ASP A 154 7.93 9.17 11.07
CA ASP A 154 7.67 8.55 12.36
C ASP A 154 6.21 8.05 12.39
N ILE A 155 5.99 6.84 12.92
CA ILE A 155 4.65 6.28 13.02
C ILE A 155 3.77 7.13 13.97
N ASP A 156 4.38 7.79 14.97
CA ASP A 156 3.69 8.70 15.87
C ASP A 156 3.24 9.96 15.13
N ASP A 157 4.07 10.49 14.22
CA ASP A 157 3.70 11.61 13.36
C ASP A 157 2.54 11.21 12.44
N MET A 158 2.62 10.04 11.80
CA MET A 158 1.51 9.51 10.99
C MET A 158 0.21 9.41 11.79
N ALA A 159 0.27 8.88 13.02
CA ALA A 159 -0.90 8.71 13.87
C ALA A 159 -1.53 10.05 14.29
N ALA A 160 -0.71 11.04 14.64
CA ALA A 160 -1.16 12.39 15.01
C ALA A 160 -1.86 13.09 13.83
N GLU A 161 -1.40 12.82 12.62
CA GLU A 161 -1.72 13.57 11.42
C GLU A 161 -2.73 12.87 10.50
N PHE A 162 -3.05 11.60 10.77
CA PHE A 162 -3.94 10.79 9.93
C PHE A 162 -5.32 11.42 9.76
N ARG A 163 -5.93 11.95 10.84
CA ARG A 163 -7.27 12.58 10.76
C ARG A 163 -7.28 13.77 9.80
N HIS A 164 -6.28 14.64 9.90
CA HIS A 164 -6.15 15.80 9.03
C HIS A 164 -5.98 15.38 7.56
N THR A 165 -5.24 14.30 7.30
CA THR A 165 -5.16 13.72 5.95
C THR A 165 -6.53 13.29 5.42
N ILE A 166 -7.36 12.64 6.25
CA ILE A 166 -8.71 12.23 5.83
C ILE A 166 -9.58 13.44 5.51
N GLU A 167 -9.54 14.50 6.33
CA GLU A 167 -10.29 15.74 6.09
C GLU A 167 -9.91 16.37 4.75
N ILE A 168 -8.62 16.38 4.40
CA ILE A 168 -8.14 16.84 3.08
C ILE A 168 -8.67 15.96 1.94
N ILE A 169 -8.62 14.64 2.08
CA ILE A 169 -9.15 13.71 1.07
C ILE A 169 -10.65 13.95 0.86
N GLU A 170 -11.43 14.07 1.93
CA GLU A 170 -12.88 14.29 1.88
C GLU A 170 -13.22 15.64 1.24
N ALA A 171 -12.45 16.70 1.54
CA ALA A 171 -12.65 18.02 0.97
C ALA A 171 -12.31 18.12 -0.53
N SER A 172 -11.43 17.26 -1.05
CA SER A 172 -10.95 17.31 -2.43
C SER A 172 -12.00 16.89 -3.49
N GLY A 173 -13.08 16.22 -3.10
CA GLY A 173 -14.05 15.63 -4.04
C GLY A 173 -13.54 14.38 -4.77
N ILE A 174 -12.35 13.85 -4.44
CA ILE A 174 -11.80 12.61 -5.02
C ILE A 174 -12.65 11.37 -4.71
N LEU A 175 -13.45 11.42 -3.65
CA LEU A 175 -14.35 10.33 -3.25
C LEU A 175 -15.63 10.28 -4.09
N ASP A 176 -15.97 11.36 -4.78
CA ASP A 176 -17.18 11.49 -5.60
C ASP A 176 -16.93 11.17 -7.10
N GLN A 177 -15.71 10.76 -7.44
CA GLN A 177 -15.30 10.42 -8.81
C GLN A 177 -15.67 8.99 -9.22
#